data_AF-A0A924MDN7-F1
#
_entry.id   AF-A0A924MDN7-F1
#
_cell.length_a   1.000
_cell.length_b   1.000
_cell.length_c   1.000
_cell.angle_alpha   90.00
_cell.angle_beta   90.00
_cell.angle_gamma   90.00
#
_symmetry.space_group_name_H-M   'P 1'
#
loop_
_entity.id
_entity.type
_entity.pdbx_description
1 polymer ?
#
loop_
_entity_poly.entity_id
_entity_poly.type
_entity_poly.pdbx_seq_one_letter_code
_entity_poly.pdbx_strand_id
1 'polypeptide(L)'
;MTLKDFILTSNNHFVASQLYKLFFKRVFLVLITKNYIIGLVCNNCLSVEVDAELSVTHELDELLIKRGSFHNPLSYLNAKMVKKVANKYLFDRSIFAVDKVNFRIDRNDIKTVTYNISKATYLGNLPSNGSIYIETINGTIHQFDLLGEQSGKDIVQWILTKHQAATLN
;
A
#
# COMPACT_ATOMS: atom_id res chain seq x y z
N MET A 1 3.30 19.92 -2.76
CA MET A 1 3.25 19.07 -1.56
C MET A 1 4.15 17.86 -1.75
N THR A 2 5.09 17.64 -0.83
CA THR A 2 5.91 16.42 -0.76
C THR A 2 5.33 15.43 0.25
N LEU A 3 5.88 14.21 0.34
CA LEU A 3 5.47 13.26 1.39
C LEU A 3 5.80 13.79 2.79
N LYS A 4 6.88 14.54 2.97
CA LYS A 4 7.24 15.17 4.25
C LYS A 4 6.21 16.21 4.69
N ASP A 5 5.57 16.88 3.74
CA ASP A 5 4.53 17.88 3.98
C ASP A 5 3.13 17.23 4.12
N PHE A 6 3.01 15.93 3.82
CA PHE A 6 1.75 15.20 3.88
C PHE A 6 1.52 14.64 5.28
N ILE A 7 0.57 15.23 6.01
CA ILE A 7 0.19 14.75 7.34
C ILE A 7 -0.61 13.45 7.18
N LEU A 8 0.00 12.32 7.57
CA LEU A 8 -0.69 11.03 7.62
C LEU A 8 -1.72 11.04 8.75
N THR A 9 -2.97 10.78 8.41
CA THR A 9 -4.09 10.60 9.33
C THR A 9 -4.65 9.20 9.16
N SER A 10 -5.41 8.70 10.12
CA SER A 10 -5.97 7.35 10.08
C SER A 10 -6.86 7.06 8.87
N ASN A 11 -7.33 8.09 8.15
CA ASN A 11 -8.28 7.97 7.04
C ASN A 11 -7.73 8.39 5.67
N ASN A 12 -6.45 8.79 5.57
CA ASN A 12 -5.88 9.29 4.31
C ASN A 12 -4.73 8.44 3.78
N HIS A 13 -4.47 7.29 4.37
CA HIS A 13 -3.48 6.36 3.89
C HIS A 13 -3.82 4.93 4.29
N PHE A 14 -3.21 3.98 3.60
CA PHE A 14 -3.16 2.58 3.99
C PHE A 14 -1.88 1.94 3.46
N VAL A 15 -1.51 0.80 4.03
CA VAL A 15 -0.37 0.01 3.56
C VAL A 15 -0.88 -1.27 2.93
N ALA A 16 -0.47 -1.51 1.69
CA ALA A 16 -0.90 -2.68 0.96
C ALA A 16 0.23 -3.29 0.16
N SER A 17 0.05 -4.54 -0.21
CA SER A 17 0.93 -5.24 -1.12
C SER A 17 0.28 -5.56 -2.44
N GLN A 18 1.08 -5.64 -3.49
CA GLN A 18 0.67 -6.11 -4.79
C GLN A 18 1.62 -7.21 -5.25
N LEU A 19 1.05 -8.32 -5.72
CA LEU A 19 1.82 -9.41 -6.32
C LEU A 19 2.52 -8.90 -7.58
N TYR A 20 3.82 -9.15 -7.69
CA TYR A 20 4.62 -8.87 -8.88
C TYR A 20 5.58 -10.05 -9.10
N LYS A 21 5.51 -10.70 -10.26
CA LYS A 21 6.30 -11.90 -10.61
C LYS A 21 6.11 -13.09 -9.63
N LEU A 22 5.47 -14.15 -10.10
CA LEU A 22 5.18 -15.45 -9.44
C LEU A 22 4.94 -15.45 -7.91
N PHE A 23 5.93 -15.15 -7.08
CA PHE A 23 5.85 -15.25 -5.60
C PHE A 23 6.26 -13.98 -4.84
N PHE A 24 6.64 -12.90 -5.53
CA PHE A 24 7.10 -11.69 -4.86
C PHE A 24 5.98 -10.67 -4.71
N LYS A 25 5.93 -10.00 -3.56
CA LYS A 25 5.06 -8.85 -3.35
C LYS A 25 5.86 -7.57 -3.13
N ARG A 26 5.33 -6.47 -3.67
CA ARG A 26 5.79 -5.10 -3.37
C ARG A 26 4.83 -4.50 -2.36
N VAL A 27 5.37 -3.76 -1.40
CA VAL A 27 4.61 -3.00 -0.42
C VAL A 27 4.57 -1.54 -0.85
N PHE A 28 3.37 -0.99 -0.81
CA PHE A 28 3.08 0.40 -1.08
C PHE A 28 2.58 1.08 0.19
N LEU A 29 3.09 2.29 0.43
CA LEU A 29 2.33 3.29 1.16
C LEU A 29 1.38 3.94 0.16
N VAL A 30 0.08 3.74 0.35
CA VAL A 30 -0.95 4.32 -0.51
C VAL A 30 -1.54 5.53 0.19
N LEU A 31 -1.46 6.69 -0.46
CA LEU A 31 -1.99 7.96 0.01
C LEU A 31 -3.31 8.27 -0.72
N ILE A 32 -4.30 8.72 0.04
CA ILE A 32 -5.60 9.16 -0.46
C ILE A 32 -5.65 10.67 -0.34
N THR A 33 -5.82 11.34 -1.46
CA THR A 33 -6.01 12.80 -1.53
C THR A 33 -7.39 13.10 -2.10
N LYS A 34 -7.77 14.38 -2.13
CA LYS A 34 -9.03 14.83 -2.76
C LYS A 34 -9.16 14.34 -4.21
N ASN A 35 -8.07 14.42 -4.98
CA ASN A 35 -8.09 14.19 -6.43
C ASN A 35 -7.44 12.86 -6.85
N TYR A 36 -6.53 12.33 -6.05
CA TYR A 36 -5.69 11.19 -6.44
C TYR A 36 -5.57 10.13 -5.36
N ILE A 37 -5.40 8.88 -5.81
CA ILE A 37 -4.78 7.81 -5.03
C ILE A 37 -3.34 7.68 -5.51
N ILE A 38 -2.38 7.73 -4.60
CA ILE A 38 -0.96 7.75 -4.92
C ILE A 38 -0.29 6.57 -4.20
N GLY A 39 0.28 5.65 -4.96
CA GLY A 39 1.04 4.53 -4.41
C GLY A 39 2.53 4.78 -4.48
N LEU A 40 3.19 4.77 -3.33
CA LEU A 40 4.64 4.87 -3.21
C LEU A 40 5.21 3.53 -2.79
N VAL A 41 5.99 2.88 -3.65
CA VAL A 41 6.67 1.64 -3.32
C VAL A 41 7.67 1.89 -2.21
N CYS A 42 7.46 1.18 -1.11
CA CYS A 42 8.18 1.38 0.14
C CYS A 42 8.78 0.08 0.66
N ASN A 43 8.52 -1.06 0.01
CA ASN A 43 9.32 -2.26 0.14
C ASN A 43 9.20 -3.08 -1.16
N ASN A 44 10.32 -3.56 -1.71
CA ASN A 44 10.31 -4.30 -2.96
C ASN A 44 10.15 -5.81 -2.79
N CYS A 45 10.33 -6.36 -1.59
CA CYS A 45 10.31 -7.80 -1.41
C CYS A 45 9.63 -8.18 -0.10
N LEU A 46 8.44 -8.77 -0.22
CA LEU A 46 7.92 -9.77 0.71
C LEU A 46 7.80 -11.08 -0.07
N SER A 47 8.45 -12.15 0.39
CA SER A 47 8.32 -13.47 -0.21
C SER A 47 7.04 -14.13 0.29
N VAL A 48 6.28 -14.75 -0.62
CA VAL A 48 5.18 -15.65 -0.29
C VAL A 48 5.76 -17.06 -0.25
N GLU A 49 6.43 -17.45 0.84
CA GLU A 49 6.79 -18.85 1.03
C GLU A 49 5.61 -19.60 1.65
N VAL A 50 5.15 -20.61 0.90
CA VAL A 50 4.23 -21.67 1.31
C VAL A 50 5.10 -22.74 1.97
N ASP A 51 4.75 -23.17 3.17
CA ASP A 51 5.48 -24.18 3.93
C ASP A 51 5.89 -25.40 3.09
N ALA A 52 7.21 -25.64 3.01
CA ALA A 52 7.88 -26.89 3.36
C ALA A 52 9.41 -26.69 3.17
N GLU A 53 10.15 -26.63 4.27
CA GLU A 53 11.61 -26.81 4.33
C GLU A 53 12.54 -25.75 3.69
N LEU A 54 12.13 -24.49 3.53
CA LEU A 54 13.07 -23.43 3.11
C LEU A 54 13.44 -22.53 4.29
N SER A 55 14.65 -22.75 4.80
CA SER A 55 15.34 -22.06 5.88
C SER A 55 15.79 -20.63 5.51
N VAL A 56 15.05 -19.96 4.62
CA VAL A 56 15.33 -18.59 4.14
C VAL A 56 14.57 -17.53 4.95
N THR A 57 13.59 -17.93 5.78
CA THR A 57 12.68 -17.02 6.50
C THR A 57 13.25 -16.38 7.76
N HIS A 58 14.38 -16.86 8.31
CA HIS A 58 14.88 -16.38 9.60
C HIS A 58 15.29 -14.89 9.60
N GLU A 59 15.83 -14.38 8.50
CA GLU A 59 16.20 -12.95 8.38
C GLU A 59 14.98 -12.05 8.18
N LEU A 60 13.94 -12.53 7.50
CA LEU A 60 12.68 -11.79 7.31
C LEU A 60 11.90 -11.75 8.62
N ASP A 61 11.80 -12.87 9.32
CA ASP A 61 11.18 -12.93 10.64
C ASP A 61 11.95 -12.06 11.65
N GLU A 62 13.29 -12.09 11.68
CA GLU A 62 14.08 -11.20 12.54
C GLU A 62 13.92 -9.71 12.19
N LEU A 63 13.84 -9.35 10.90
CA LEU A 63 13.61 -7.98 10.46
C LEU A 63 12.20 -7.48 10.77
N LEU A 64 11.21 -8.37 10.76
CA LEU A 64 9.81 -8.07 11.08
C LEU A 64 9.57 -8.03 12.60
N ILE A 65 10.12 -8.99 13.35
CA ILE A 65 10.08 -9.05 14.83
C ILE A 65 10.79 -7.83 15.44
N LYS A 66 11.90 -7.36 14.85
CA LYS A 66 12.59 -6.13 15.30
C LYS A 66 11.84 -4.82 14.99
N ARG A 67 10.82 -4.83 14.13
CA ARG A 67 10.14 -3.60 13.66
C ARG A 67 8.76 -3.32 14.28
N GLY A 68 8.35 -4.13 15.25
CA GLY A 68 7.10 -3.94 15.98
C GLY A 68 5.94 -4.80 15.45
N SER A 69 4.85 -4.82 16.21
CA SER A 69 3.68 -5.69 16.03
C SER A 69 3.28 -5.86 14.55
N PHE A 70 3.09 -7.11 14.12
CA PHE A 70 2.57 -7.48 12.80
C PHE A 70 1.21 -6.83 12.49
N HIS A 71 0.47 -6.44 13.53
CA HIS A 71 -0.80 -5.74 13.43
C HIS A 71 -0.64 -4.28 12.97
N ASN A 72 0.53 -3.66 13.13
CA ASN A 72 0.77 -2.30 12.68
C ASN A 72 1.13 -2.27 11.17
N PRO A 73 0.31 -1.63 10.30
CA PRO A 73 0.58 -1.57 8.86
C PRO A 73 1.89 -0.85 8.50
N LEU A 74 2.33 0.10 9.33
CA LEU A 74 3.55 0.87 9.06
C LEU A 74 4.82 0.04 9.28
N SER A 75 4.75 -1.07 10.04
CA SER A 75 5.89 -1.98 10.27
C SER A 75 6.41 -2.61 8.98
N TYR A 76 5.57 -2.70 7.94
CA TYR A 76 5.91 -3.28 6.63
C TYR A 76 6.69 -2.32 5.72
N LEU A 77 6.82 -1.04 6.09
CA LEU A 77 7.53 -0.03 5.30
C LEU A 77 9.05 -0.08 5.54
N ASN A 78 9.84 -0.01 4.46
CA ASN A 78 11.29 0.13 4.55
C ASN A 78 11.67 1.61 4.68
N ALA A 79 12.19 2.00 5.83
CA ALA A 79 12.59 3.39 6.12
C ALA A 79 13.55 3.99 5.07
N LYS A 80 14.48 3.19 4.50
CA LYS A 80 15.40 3.65 3.44
C LYS A 80 14.64 4.00 2.16
N MET A 81 13.60 3.24 1.81
CA MET A 81 12.77 3.52 0.64
C MET A 81 11.85 4.71 0.87
N VAL A 82 11.21 4.80 2.04
CA VAL A 82 10.39 5.97 2.42
C VAL A 82 11.22 7.26 2.32
N LYS A 83 12.47 7.25 2.80
CA LYS A 83 13.38 8.41 2.68
C LYS A 83 13.64 8.84 1.23
N LYS A 84 13.65 7.91 0.26
CA LYS A 84 13.86 8.23 -1.17
C LYS A 84 12.71 9.04 -1.76
N VAL A 85 11.49 8.81 -1.28
CA VAL A 85 10.27 9.48 -1.76
C VAL A 85 9.86 10.67 -0.88
N ALA A 86 10.40 10.80 0.33
CA ALA A 86 10.05 11.81 1.33
C ALA A 86 10.01 13.26 0.78
N ASN A 87 11.02 13.64 -0.01
CA ASN A 87 11.17 15.00 -0.54
C ASN A 87 10.70 15.15 -2.00
N LYS A 88 10.00 14.15 -2.54
CA LYS A 88 9.48 14.21 -3.92
C LYS A 88 8.10 14.82 -3.94
N TYR A 89 7.81 15.60 -4.97
CA TYR A 89 6.49 16.19 -5.16
C TYR A 89 5.50 15.09 -5.55
N LEU A 90 4.43 14.97 -4.77
CA LEU A 90 3.45 13.88 -4.93
C LEU A 90 2.59 14.05 -6.19
N PHE A 91 2.44 15.28 -6.69
CA PHE A 91 1.51 15.63 -7.76
C PHE A 91 2.14 15.80 -9.13
N ASP A 92 3.47 15.74 -9.23
CA ASP A 92 4.16 15.76 -10.53
C ASP A 92 4.65 14.35 -10.89
N ARG A 93 5.48 14.25 -11.92
CA ARG A 93 6.05 12.97 -12.35
C ARG A 93 7.28 12.53 -11.53
N SER A 94 7.68 13.29 -10.51
CA SER A 94 8.92 13.04 -9.76
C SER A 94 8.89 11.73 -8.97
N ILE A 95 7.71 11.25 -8.56
CA ILE A 95 7.56 9.95 -7.90
C ILE A 95 7.91 8.80 -8.85
N PHE A 96 7.58 8.89 -10.14
CA PHE A 96 7.90 7.84 -11.13
C PHE A 96 9.40 7.77 -11.46
N ALA A 97 10.12 8.89 -11.27
CA ALA A 97 11.57 8.93 -11.42
C ALA A 97 12.31 8.21 -10.29
N VAL A 98 11.68 8.07 -9.11
CA VAL A 98 12.25 7.28 -8.00
C VAL A 98 12.05 5.79 -8.25
N ASP A 99 10.83 5.40 -8.64
CA ASP A 99 10.52 4.05 -9.04
C ASP A 99 9.34 4.05 -10.02
N LYS A 100 9.51 3.41 -11.17
CA LYS A 100 8.49 3.33 -12.24
C LYS A 100 7.21 2.60 -11.81
N VAL A 101 7.28 1.87 -10.69
CA VAL A 101 6.17 1.10 -10.14
C VAL A 101 5.27 1.97 -9.26
N ASN A 102 5.76 3.13 -8.82
CA ASN A 102 4.90 4.13 -8.20
C ASN A 102 3.73 4.44 -9.15
N PHE A 103 2.55 4.66 -8.58
CA PHE A 103 1.35 4.90 -9.36
C PHE A 103 0.59 6.12 -8.85
N ARG A 104 -0.22 6.66 -9.76
CA ARG A 104 -1.21 7.68 -9.45
C ARG A 104 -2.48 7.38 -10.22
N ILE A 105 -3.58 7.26 -9.51
CA ILE A 105 -4.93 7.06 -10.07
C ILE A 105 -5.71 8.34 -9.83
N ASP A 106 -6.27 8.94 -10.88
CA ASP A 106 -7.23 10.03 -10.72
C ASP A 106 -8.53 9.45 -10.13
N ARG A 107 -9.05 10.07 -9.07
CA ARG A 107 -10.28 9.60 -8.43
C ARG A 107 -11.51 9.77 -9.31
N ASN A 108 -11.43 10.60 -10.35
CA ASN A 108 -12.47 10.69 -11.38
C ASN A 108 -12.39 9.53 -12.38
N ASP A 109 -11.25 8.86 -12.49
CA ASP A 109 -11.09 7.68 -13.34
C ASP A 109 -11.53 6.39 -12.65
N ILE A 110 -11.94 6.44 -11.37
CA ILE A 110 -12.38 5.26 -10.63
C ILE A 110 -13.82 4.92 -11.03
N LYS A 111 -14.01 3.70 -11.53
CA LYS A 111 -15.31 3.14 -11.89
C LYS A 111 -15.93 2.37 -10.72
N THR A 112 -15.17 1.44 -10.13
CA THR A 112 -15.62 0.68 -8.96
C THR A 112 -14.51 0.52 -7.94
N VAL A 113 -14.89 0.40 -6.67
CA VAL A 113 -14.00 0.02 -5.57
C VAL A 113 -14.68 -1.07 -4.78
N THR A 114 -14.01 -2.21 -4.63
CA THR A 114 -14.57 -3.35 -3.87
C THR A 114 -13.56 -3.84 -2.85
N TYR A 115 -14.09 -4.35 -1.73
CA TYR A 115 -13.31 -4.98 -0.68
C TYR A 115 -13.73 -6.45 -0.57
N ASN A 116 -12.74 -7.34 -0.55
CA ASN A 116 -12.95 -8.76 -0.39
C ASN A 116 -12.10 -9.30 0.77
N ILE A 117 -12.77 -9.71 1.85
CA ILE A 117 -12.13 -10.27 3.03
C ILE A 117 -11.52 -11.66 2.78
N SER A 118 -12.09 -12.46 1.89
CA SER A 118 -11.67 -13.86 1.66
C SER A 118 -10.46 -13.99 0.73
N LYS A 119 -10.00 -12.89 0.12
CA LYS A 119 -8.94 -12.86 -0.89
C LYS A 119 -7.63 -12.22 -0.42
N ALA A 120 -7.27 -12.34 0.85
CA ALA A 120 -5.89 -12.08 1.23
C ALA A 120 -4.98 -13.11 0.54
N THR A 121 -4.17 -12.71 -0.43
CA THR A 121 -3.19 -13.62 -1.03
C THR A 121 -2.22 -14.06 0.07
N TYR A 122 -2.22 -15.36 0.40
CA TYR A 122 -1.47 -15.96 1.50
C TYR A 122 -0.08 -15.32 1.65
N LEU A 123 0.19 -14.75 2.82
CA LEU A 123 1.50 -14.26 3.26
C LEU A 123 1.89 -15.05 4.52
N GLY A 124 1.70 -16.37 4.48
CA GLY A 124 1.78 -17.22 5.68
C GLY A 124 0.87 -16.72 6.80
N ASN A 125 1.40 -16.66 8.03
CA ASN A 125 0.71 -16.22 9.25
C ASN A 125 0.62 -14.69 9.44
N LEU A 126 0.92 -13.89 8.40
CA LEU A 126 0.85 -12.43 8.52
C LEU A 126 -0.62 -11.96 8.59
N PRO A 127 -0.98 -11.09 9.55
CA PRO A 127 -2.33 -10.54 9.63
C PRO A 127 -2.62 -9.76 8.36
N SER A 128 -3.59 -10.27 7.60
CA SER A 128 -4.10 -9.63 6.40
C SER A 128 -5.61 -9.55 6.48
N ASN A 129 -6.12 -8.33 6.30
CA ASN A 129 -7.53 -8.03 6.38
C ASN A 129 -8.16 -7.99 4.98
N GLY A 130 -7.82 -8.94 4.11
CA GLY A 130 -8.37 -9.04 2.74
C GLY A 130 -7.74 -8.07 1.73
N SER A 131 -8.44 -7.88 0.61
CA SER A 131 -7.93 -7.13 -0.54
C SER A 131 -8.92 -6.10 -1.07
N ILE A 132 -8.37 -4.98 -1.54
CA ILE A 132 -9.09 -3.90 -2.19
C ILE A 132 -8.83 -3.98 -3.69
N TYR A 133 -9.90 -3.86 -4.48
CA TYR A 133 -9.85 -3.79 -5.92
C TYR A 133 -10.33 -2.42 -6.36
N ILE A 134 -9.52 -1.73 -7.16
CA ILE A 134 -9.87 -0.45 -7.78
C ILE A 134 -9.92 -0.67 -9.28
N GLU A 135 -11.11 -0.62 -9.86
CA GLU A 135 -11.32 -0.65 -11.31
C GLU A 135 -11.42 0.78 -11.81
N THR A 136 -10.66 1.08 -12.86
CA THR A 136 -10.72 2.38 -13.55
C THR A 136 -11.66 2.33 -14.74
N ILE A 137 -12.09 3.49 -15.25
CA ILE A 137 -13.02 3.62 -16.38
C ILE A 137 -12.48 2.90 -17.65
N ASN A 138 -11.15 2.84 -17.81
CA ASN A 138 -10.51 2.14 -18.93
C ASN A 138 -10.42 0.60 -18.75
N GLY A 139 -10.95 0.06 -17.65
CA GLY A 139 -10.93 -1.38 -17.34
C GLY A 139 -9.67 -1.86 -16.62
N THR A 140 -8.70 -0.98 -16.28
CA THR A 140 -7.54 -1.39 -15.47
C THR A 140 -7.97 -1.70 -14.04
N ILE A 141 -7.58 -2.86 -13.52
CA ILE A 141 -7.85 -3.30 -12.16
C ILE A 141 -6.56 -3.28 -11.34
N HIS A 142 -6.57 -2.54 -10.24
CA HIS A 142 -5.52 -2.56 -9.23
C HIS A 142 -5.97 -3.39 -8.04
N GLN A 143 -5.26 -4.48 -7.74
CA GLN A 143 -5.47 -5.29 -6.54
C GLN A 143 -4.44 -4.94 -5.47
N PHE A 144 -4.92 -4.67 -4.26
CA PHE A 144 -4.13 -4.31 -3.09
C PHE A 144 -4.49 -5.22 -1.92
N ASP A 145 -3.57 -6.10 -1.52
CA ASP A 145 -3.73 -6.93 -0.32
C ASP A 145 -3.33 -6.13 0.91
N LEU A 146 -4.23 -5.98 1.88
CA LEU A 146 -4.00 -5.17 3.07
C LEU A 146 -3.01 -5.86 4.02
N LEU A 147 -2.06 -5.09 4.54
CA LEU A 147 -1.05 -5.55 5.49
C LEU A 147 -1.32 -5.03 6.90
N GLY A 148 -1.24 -5.89 7.90
CA GLY A 148 -1.59 -5.54 9.27
C GLY A 148 -3.10 -5.33 9.45
N GLU A 149 -3.47 -4.77 10.61
CA GLU A 149 -4.86 -4.52 10.95
C GLU A 149 -5.32 -3.20 10.34
N GLN A 150 -6.06 -3.30 9.25
CA GLN A 150 -6.72 -2.19 8.59
C GLN A 150 -8.15 -2.57 8.21
N SER A 151 -9.07 -1.63 8.31
CA SER A 151 -10.46 -1.86 7.91
C SER A 151 -10.60 -1.64 6.40
N GLY A 152 -10.69 -2.73 5.64
CA GLY A 152 -10.91 -2.65 4.20
C GLY A 152 -12.21 -1.91 3.85
N LYS A 153 -13.26 -2.03 4.68
CA LYS A 153 -14.52 -1.28 4.51
C LYS A 153 -14.30 0.23 4.65
N ASP A 154 -13.54 0.66 5.65
CA ASP A 154 -13.27 2.07 5.85
C ASP A 154 -12.41 2.63 4.73
N ILE A 155 -11.40 1.89 4.27
CA ILE A 155 -10.57 2.32 3.13
C ILE A 155 -11.41 2.49 1.86
N VAL A 156 -12.32 1.55 1.56
CA VAL A 156 -13.27 1.72 0.43
C VAL A 156 -14.06 3.01 0.61
N GLN A 157 -14.57 3.28 1.81
CA GLN A 157 -15.30 4.51 2.09
C GLN A 157 -14.44 5.76 1.90
N TRP A 158 -13.17 5.76 2.31
CA TRP A 158 -12.24 6.88 2.13
C TRP A 158 -11.98 7.15 0.65
N ILE A 159 -11.80 6.08 -0.15
CA ILE A 159 -11.59 6.17 -1.60
C ILE A 159 -12.84 6.69 -2.32
N LEU A 160 -14.04 6.34 -1.86
CA LEU A 160 -15.29 6.80 -2.47
C LEU A 160 -15.68 8.22 -2.01
N THR A 161 -15.32 8.61 -0.79
CA THR A 161 -15.68 9.92 -0.23
C THR A 161 -14.71 11.00 -0.72
N LYS A 162 -15.09 11.74 -1.77
CA LYS A 162 -14.25 12.79 -2.40
C LYS A 162 -13.97 14.02 -1.52
N HIS A 163 -14.56 14.10 -0.33
CA HIS A 163 -14.50 15.27 0.56
C HIS A 163 -13.36 15.26 1.59
N GLN A 164 -12.57 14.20 1.69
CA GLN A 164 -11.48 14.13 2.68
C GLN A 164 -10.21 14.77 2.09
N ALA A 165 -10.12 16.09 2.22
CA ALA A 165 -8.85 16.79 2.08
C ALA A 165 -8.07 16.62 3.39
N ALA A 166 -6.78 16.26 3.31
CA ALA A 166 -5.83 16.79 4.27
C ALA A 166 -5.88 18.30 4.10
N THR A 167 -6.58 18.98 5.00
CA THR A 167 -6.73 20.42 5.01
C THR A 167 -5.34 21.03 5.11
N LEU A 168 -4.97 21.83 4.11
CA LEU A 168 -3.88 22.79 4.23
C LEU A 168 -4.39 23.89 5.17
N ASN A 169 -3.76 24.02 6.34
CA ASN A 169 -3.62 25.31 6.99
C ASN A 169 -2.31 25.94 6.49
#